data_AF-A0A3D5HA25-F1
#
_entry.id   AF-A0A3D5HA25-F1
#
_cell.length_a   1.000
_cell.length_b   1.000
_cell.length_c   1.000
_cell.angle_alpha   90.00
_cell.angle_beta   90.00
_cell.angle_gamma   90.00
#
_symmetry.space_group_name_H-M   'P 1'
#
loop_
_entity.id
_entity.type
_entity.pdbx_description
1 polymer ?
#
loop_
_entity_poly.entity_id
_entity_poly.type
_entity_poly.pdbx_seq_one_letter_code
_entity_poly.pdbx_strand_id
1 'polypeptide(L)'
;HVGRNVEIMQLVWLDHFRPELIFIGDNTLLGAYTRVTAHAYEGCGKFRYGLVEIGSNCTIGAGTGIGPMLIEDNVRTLPGTTLSPYMVRVRAGSVVGYNPPPVKLPDSSGQNQATPPSKTV
;
A
#
# COMPACT_ATOMS: atom_id res chain seq x y z
N HIS A 1 -10.67 15.12 1.55
CA HIS A 1 -10.38 16.48 1.05
C HIS A 1 -9.63 16.36 -0.27
N VAL A 2 -10.10 17.05 -1.31
CA VAL A 2 -9.51 16.99 -2.65
C VAL A 2 -9.15 18.41 -3.07
N GLY A 3 -7.88 18.63 -3.40
CA GLY A 3 -7.35 19.92 -3.86
C GLY A 3 -7.85 20.33 -5.23
N ARG A 4 -7.30 21.43 -5.74
CA ARG A 4 -7.57 21.96 -7.08
C ARG A 4 -6.83 21.16 -8.14
N ASN A 5 -7.46 21.01 -9.31
CA ASN A 5 -6.87 20.34 -10.49
C ASN A 5 -6.34 18.93 -10.17
N VAL A 6 -7.00 18.21 -9.26
CA VAL A 6 -6.68 16.81 -8.99
C VAL A 6 -7.28 15.97 -10.11
N GLU A 7 -6.44 15.12 -10.70
CA GLU A 7 -6.84 14.19 -11.73
C GLU A 7 -7.02 12.80 -11.11
N ILE A 8 -8.23 12.26 -11.17
CA ILE A 8 -8.54 10.93 -10.64
C ILE A 8 -8.92 10.03 -11.82
N MET A 9 -8.05 9.07 -12.14
CA MET A 9 -8.27 8.18 -13.29
C MET A 9 -9.28 7.06 -12.99
N GLN A 10 -9.59 6.28 -14.03
CA GLN A 10 -10.56 5.21 -13.97
C GLN A 10 -10.23 4.17 -12.88
N LEU A 11 -11.25 3.75 -12.13
CA LEU A 11 -11.16 2.70 -11.11
C LEU A 11 -10.13 2.98 -10.00
N VAL A 12 -9.81 4.26 -9.74
CA VAL A 12 -9.17 4.64 -8.48
C VAL A 12 -10.11 4.30 -7.34
N TRP A 13 -9.60 3.51 -6.39
CA TRP A 13 -10.30 3.17 -5.17
C TRP A 13 -9.94 4.18 -4.09
N LEU A 14 -10.91 5.00 -3.70
CA LEU A 14 -10.85 5.81 -2.49
C LEU A 14 -11.63 5.10 -1.39
N ASP A 15 -11.02 5.00 -0.21
CA ASP A 15 -11.62 4.33 0.92
C ASP A 15 -12.98 4.93 1.31
N HIS A 16 -14.03 4.12 1.22
CA HIS A 16 -15.40 4.54 1.53
C HIS A 16 -15.74 4.41 3.02
N PHE A 17 -14.94 3.69 3.82
CA PHE A 17 -15.21 3.54 5.24
C PHE A 17 -15.03 4.85 6.00
N ARG A 18 -13.93 5.57 5.69
CA ARG A 18 -13.55 6.85 6.32
C ARG A 18 -12.91 7.80 5.30
N PRO A 19 -13.66 8.25 4.27
CA PRO A 19 -13.13 9.11 3.20
C PRO A 19 -12.62 10.46 3.72
N GLU A 20 -13.06 10.90 4.90
CA GLU A 20 -12.59 12.13 5.54
C GLU A 20 -11.12 12.08 5.96
N LEU A 21 -10.53 10.88 6.06
CA LEU A 21 -9.12 10.67 6.40
C LEU A 21 -8.17 10.74 5.19
N ILE A 22 -8.72 10.92 3.98
CA ILE A 22 -7.96 11.02 2.74
C ILE A 22 -7.82 12.50 2.36
N PHE A 23 -6.60 12.95 2.19
CA PHE A 23 -6.23 14.29 1.78
C PHE A 23 -5.38 14.21 0.50
N ILE A 24 -5.79 14.93 -0.53
CA ILE A 24 -5.08 14.99 -1.81
C ILE A 24 -4.81 16.46 -2.11
N GLY A 25 -3.53 16.82 -2.25
CA GLY A 25 -3.06 18.17 -2.56
C GLY A 25 -3.34 18.60 -3.99
N ASP A 26 -3.04 19.85 -4.28
CA ASP A 26 -3.33 20.48 -5.58
C ASP A 26 -2.48 19.88 -6.71
N ASN A 27 -3.00 19.86 -7.93
CA ASN A 27 -2.31 19.40 -9.14
C ASN A 27 -1.74 17.97 -9.05
N THR A 28 -2.41 17.10 -8.30
CA THR A 28 -1.99 15.71 -8.11
C THR A 28 -2.78 14.77 -9.00
N LEU A 29 -2.06 13.85 -9.67
CA LEU A 29 -2.63 12.80 -10.49
C LEU A 29 -2.66 11.47 -9.73
N LEU A 30 -3.83 10.84 -9.65
CA LEU A 30 -4.03 9.46 -9.24
C LEU A 30 -4.25 8.58 -10.47
N GLY A 31 -3.24 7.80 -10.85
CA GLY A 31 -3.29 6.88 -11.97
C GLY A 31 -4.33 5.77 -11.78
N ALA A 32 -4.78 5.18 -12.89
CA ALA A 32 -5.87 4.20 -12.89
C ALA A 32 -5.58 3.03 -11.94
N TYR A 33 -6.62 2.45 -11.33
CA TYR A 33 -6.51 1.32 -10.39
C TYR A 33 -5.69 1.59 -9.11
N THR A 34 -5.30 2.84 -8.82
CA THR A 34 -4.65 3.19 -7.54
C THR A 34 -5.61 2.89 -6.38
N ARG A 35 -5.09 2.32 -5.30
CA ARG A 35 -5.85 2.07 -4.07
C ARG A 35 -5.37 2.99 -2.97
N VAL A 36 -6.25 3.83 -2.47
CA VAL A 36 -6.03 4.71 -1.33
C VAL A 36 -6.88 4.20 -0.17
N THR A 37 -6.24 3.51 0.77
CA THR A 37 -6.91 2.87 1.92
C THR A 37 -6.50 3.56 3.21
N ALA A 38 -7.48 4.14 3.91
CA ALA A 38 -7.32 4.74 5.23
C ALA A 38 -7.60 3.74 6.35
N HIS A 39 -8.25 2.61 6.05
CA HIS A 39 -8.50 1.53 7.01
C HIS A 39 -7.66 0.27 6.74
N ALA A 40 -7.41 -0.47 7.81
CA ALA A 40 -6.93 -1.85 7.77
C ALA A 40 -7.80 -2.71 8.70
N TYR A 41 -8.24 -3.85 8.20
CA TYR A 41 -8.96 -4.85 8.98
C TYR A 41 -7.98 -5.86 9.57
N GLU A 42 -7.94 -5.98 10.90
CA GLU A 42 -7.01 -6.88 11.61
C GLU A 42 -7.67 -8.19 12.06
N GLY A 43 -8.88 -8.48 11.58
CA GLY A 43 -9.65 -9.64 12.06
C GLY A 43 -10.45 -9.34 13.33
N CYS A 44 -11.36 -10.25 13.66
CA CYS A 44 -12.18 -10.18 14.87
C CYS A 44 -12.94 -8.85 15.06
N GLY A 45 -13.39 -8.22 13.97
CA GLY A 45 -14.09 -6.93 14.03
C GLY A 45 -13.19 -5.72 14.35
N LYS A 46 -11.87 -5.89 14.40
CA LYS A 46 -10.93 -4.80 14.71
C LYS A 46 -10.54 -4.05 13.44
N PHE A 47 -10.82 -2.75 13.44
CA PHE A 47 -10.39 -1.82 12.41
C PHE A 47 -9.34 -0.88 12.97
N ARG A 48 -8.29 -0.66 12.18
CA ARG A 48 -7.39 0.47 12.35
C ARG A 48 -7.66 1.47 11.27
N TYR A 49 -7.58 2.74 11.65
CA TYR A 49 -7.71 3.87 10.74
C TYR A 49 -6.48 4.73 10.85
N GLY A 50 -6.09 5.36 9.75
CA GLY A 50 -5.03 6.34 9.75
C GLY A 50 -5.18 7.32 8.59
N LEU A 51 -4.52 8.46 8.73
CA LEU A 51 -4.51 9.52 7.74
C LEU A 51 -3.74 9.07 6.50
N VAL A 52 -4.29 9.39 5.34
CA VAL A 52 -3.59 9.33 4.07
C VAL A 52 -3.47 10.75 3.55
N GLU A 53 -2.26 11.29 3.61
CA GLU A 53 -1.97 12.64 3.15
C GLU A 53 -1.11 12.56 1.90
N ILE A 54 -1.66 12.98 0.76
CA ILE A 54 -0.93 13.11 -0.49
C ILE A 54 -0.72 14.59 -0.77
N GLY A 55 0.52 14.99 -0.92
CA GLY A 55 0.93 16.36 -1.21
C GLY A 55 0.50 16.84 -2.59
N SER A 56 0.99 18.02 -2.95
CA SER A 56 0.71 18.70 -4.20
C SER A 56 1.72 18.36 -5.30
N ASN A 57 1.31 18.47 -6.56
CA ASN A 57 2.12 18.19 -7.75
C ASN A 57 2.66 16.75 -7.79
N CYS A 58 1.92 15.80 -7.21
CA CYS A 58 2.32 14.39 -7.19
C CYS A 58 1.83 13.65 -8.44
N THR A 59 2.62 12.68 -8.90
CA THR A 59 2.23 11.75 -9.97
C THR A 59 2.18 10.35 -9.39
N ILE A 60 0.98 9.88 -9.03
CA ILE A 60 0.79 8.53 -8.52
C ILE A 60 0.56 7.59 -9.71
N GLY A 61 1.51 6.70 -9.98
CA GLY A 61 1.45 5.71 -11.04
C GLY A 61 0.26 4.76 -10.91
N ALA A 62 -0.22 4.25 -12.04
CA ALA A 62 -1.35 3.33 -12.09
C ALA A 62 -1.13 2.09 -11.21
N GLY A 63 -2.17 1.65 -10.50
CA GLY A 63 -2.12 0.49 -9.63
C GLY A 63 -1.32 0.70 -8.33
N THR A 64 -0.95 1.94 -7.98
CA THR A 64 -0.22 2.18 -6.72
C THR A 64 -1.10 1.82 -5.52
N GLY A 65 -0.54 1.06 -4.57
CA GLY A 65 -1.17 0.76 -3.28
C GLY A 65 -0.71 1.73 -2.20
N ILE A 66 -1.64 2.50 -1.63
CA ILE A 66 -1.39 3.53 -0.62
C ILE A 66 -2.21 3.19 0.63
N GLY A 67 -1.52 3.03 1.76
CA GLY A 67 -2.14 2.92 3.08
C GLY A 67 -2.00 4.22 3.88
N PRO A 68 -2.24 4.19 5.20
CA PRO A 68 -1.99 5.34 6.07
C PRO A 68 -0.53 5.80 6.03
N MET A 69 -0.27 6.99 5.49
CA MET A 69 1.06 7.59 5.38
C MET A 69 1.01 9.06 4.94
N LEU A 70 2.16 9.72 5.02
CA LEU A 70 2.41 11.05 4.44
C LEU A 70 3.24 10.93 3.15
N ILE A 71 2.65 11.28 2.01
CA ILE A 71 3.35 11.50 0.74
C ILE A 71 3.50 13.00 0.58
N GLU A 72 4.73 13.50 0.56
CA GLU A 72 4.99 14.94 0.39
C GLU A 72 4.89 15.40 -1.07
N ASP A 73 5.03 16.69 -1.28
CA ASP A 73 4.90 17.33 -2.60
C ASP A 73 5.91 16.81 -3.64
N ASN A 74 5.54 16.88 -4.91
CA ASN A 74 6.39 16.54 -6.06
C ASN A 74 6.86 15.06 -6.07
N VAL A 75 6.15 14.17 -5.39
CA VAL A 75 6.47 12.74 -5.40
C VAL A 75 5.94 12.07 -6.67
N ARG A 76 6.71 11.13 -7.21
CA ARG A 76 6.29 10.25 -8.31
C ARG A 76 6.38 8.79 -7.89
N THR A 77 5.29 8.04 -8.05
CA THR A 77 5.35 6.58 -7.95
C THR A 77 5.38 5.96 -9.34
N LEU A 78 6.12 4.86 -9.50
CA LEU A 78 6.06 4.05 -10.70
C LEU A 78 4.79 3.18 -10.68
N PRO A 79 4.27 2.76 -11.85
CA PRO A 79 3.11 1.86 -11.90
C PRO A 79 3.32 0.59 -11.07
N GLY A 80 2.29 0.15 -10.35
CA GLY A 80 2.31 -1.05 -9.52
C GLY A 80 3.06 -0.91 -8.19
N THR A 81 3.53 0.29 -7.83
CA THR A 81 4.25 0.52 -6.56
C THR A 81 3.35 0.26 -5.35
N THR A 82 3.87 -0.45 -4.35
CA THR A 82 3.19 -0.64 -3.06
C THR A 82 3.92 0.15 -1.97
N LEU A 83 3.27 1.16 -1.38
CA LEU A 83 3.87 2.06 -0.39
C LEU A 83 3.61 1.65 1.06
N SER A 84 2.49 0.99 1.35
CA SER A 84 2.13 0.49 2.70
C SER A 84 2.45 -1.01 2.83
N PRO A 85 2.96 -1.52 3.99
CA PRO A 85 3.18 -0.89 5.30
C PRO A 85 4.64 -0.46 5.60
N TYR A 86 5.56 -0.53 4.63
CA TYR A 86 6.99 -0.33 4.88
C TYR A 86 7.43 1.13 5.00
N MET A 87 6.60 2.08 4.54
CA MET A 87 6.92 3.50 4.55
C MET A 87 5.89 4.25 5.39
N VAL A 88 6.36 5.05 6.35
CA VAL A 88 5.51 6.00 7.09
C VAL A 88 5.42 7.33 6.34
N ARG A 89 6.47 7.68 5.59
CA ARG A 89 6.60 8.93 4.85
C ARG A 89 7.38 8.75 3.57
N VAL A 90 6.91 9.34 2.48
CA VAL A 90 7.65 9.51 1.23
C VAL A 90 8.07 10.98 1.11
N ARG A 91 9.38 11.22 1.02
CA ARG A 91 9.92 12.58 1.04
C ARG A 91 9.66 13.33 -0.26
N ALA A 92 9.55 14.65 -0.17
CA ALA A 92 9.29 15.51 -1.33
C ALA A 92 10.29 15.28 -2.47
N GLY A 93 9.81 15.32 -3.71
CA GLY A 93 10.65 15.10 -4.91
C GLY A 93 11.13 13.66 -5.13
N SER A 94 10.71 12.71 -4.29
CA SER A 94 11.14 11.31 -4.43
C SER A 94 10.47 10.63 -5.63
N VAL A 95 11.23 9.75 -6.30
CA VAL A 95 10.68 8.79 -7.26
C VAL A 95 10.73 7.40 -6.61
N VAL A 96 9.57 6.76 -6.45
CA VAL A 96 9.44 5.46 -5.78
C VAL A 96 8.98 4.42 -6.78
N GLY A 97 9.80 3.39 -7.00
CA GLY A 97 9.40 2.15 -7.65
C GLY A 97 9.73 1.01 -6.73
N TYR A 98 8.71 0.30 -6.23
CA TYR A 98 8.92 -0.88 -5.41
C TYR A 98 8.24 -2.09 -6.03
N ASN A 99 9.03 -3.10 -6.36
CA ASN A 99 8.59 -4.45 -6.71
C ASN A 99 8.71 -5.29 -5.41
N PRO A 100 7.65 -5.99 -4.94
CA PRO A 100 7.69 -6.74 -3.69
C PRO A 100 8.92 -7.65 -3.60
N PRO A 101 9.46 -7.87 -2.39
CA PRO A 101 10.63 -8.73 -2.23
C PRO A 101 10.23 -10.15 -2.64
N PRO A 102 11.16 -10.95 -3.20
CA PRO A 102 10.86 -12.34 -3.50
C PRO A 102 10.36 -13.04 -2.24
N VAL A 103 9.23 -13.74 -2.36
CA VAL A 103 8.62 -14.49 -1.25
C VAL A 103 9.63 -15.51 -0.75
N LYS A 104 10.18 -15.31 0.46
CA LYS A 104 10.85 -16.39 1.18
C LYS A 104 9.78 -17.31 1.72
N LEU A 105 9.62 -18.47 1.08
CA LEU A 105 8.88 -19.57 1.68
C LEU A 105 9.61 -19.98 2.98
N PRO A 106 8.89 -20.33 4.05
CA PRO A 106 9.53 -20.90 5.23
C PRO A 106 10.34 -22.12 4.81
N ASP A 107 11.59 -22.22 5.27
CA ASP A 107 12.45 -23.37 4.97
C ASP A 107 11.70 -24.65 5.34
N SER A 108 11.53 -25.55 4.38
CA SER A 108 10.86 -26.84 4.56
C SER A 108 11.66 -27.83 5.43
N SER A 109 12.62 -27.35 6.23
CA SER A 109 13.52 -28.14 7.07
C SER A 109 12.91 -28.58 8.41
N GLY A 110 11.58 -28.70 8.48
CA GLY A 110 10.85 -29.09 9.69
C GLY A 110 9.82 -30.22 9.51
N GLN A 111 9.79 -30.89 8.35
CA GLN A 111 8.98 -32.10 8.23
C GLN A 111 9.70 -33.28 8.88
N ASN A 112 9.23 -33.62 10.09
CA ASN A 112 9.51 -34.84 10.84
C ASN A 112 9.81 -36.04 9.93
N GLN A 113 11.04 -36.55 10.01
CA GLN A 113 11.30 -37.94 9.66
C GLN A 113 10.55 -38.80 10.67
N ALA A 114 9.36 -39.29 10.27
CA ALA A 114 8.72 -40.38 10.99
C ALA A 114 9.60 -41.62 10.81
N THR A 115 10.31 -42.01 11.88
CA THR A 115 11.01 -43.30 11.94
C THR A 115 9.97 -44.41 11.83
N PRO A 116 10.08 -45.36 10.87
CA PRO A 116 9.16 -46.49 10.83
C PRO A 116 9.40 -47.39 12.05
N PRO A 117 8.35 -48.07 12.57
CA PRO A 117 8.50 -48.91 13.74
C PRO A 117 9.43 -50.08 13.45
N SER A 118 10.39 -50.31 14.36
CA SER A 118 11.26 -51.49 14.37
C SER A 118 10.41 -52.76 14.37
N LYS A 119 10.52 -53.57 13.33
CA LYS A 119 10.00 -54.94 13.35
C LYS A 119 10.98 -55.79 14.15
N THR A 120 10.58 -56.16 15.35
CA THR A 120 11.22 -57.22 16.13
C THR A 120 10.84 -58.57 15.52
N VAL A 121 11.84 -59.33 15.06
CA VAL A 121 11.90 -60.80 15.09
C VAL A 121 13.32 -61.18 15.44
#